data_AF-A0A392MZS9-F1
#
_entry.id   AF-A0A392MZS9-F1
#
_cell.length_a   1.000
_cell.length_b   1.000
_cell.length_c   1.000
_cell.angle_alpha   90.00
_cell.angle_beta   90.00
_cell.angle_gamma   90.00
#
_symmetry.space_group_name_H-M   'P 1'
#
loop_
_entity.id
_entity.type
_entity.pdbx_description
1 polymer ?
#
loop_
_entity_poly.entity_id
_entity_poly.type
_entity_poly.pdbx_seq_one_letter_code
_entity_poly.pdbx_strand_id
1 'polypeptide(L)'
;MQWFTSNEHESNIHVAPMWTLASFKRLKHISSQYASRFSLIVAFSPTGWTFGKGKKKSPGRRWQQGTVIRYEVPYSEHCSFTELKEFVNFLSPNNIIPSVNNDGPESADAMVSSLMST
;
A
#
# COMPACT_ATOMS: atom_id res chain seq x y z
N MET A 1 -17.08 -14.97 17.26
CA MET A 1 -17.26 -14.55 15.84
C MET A 1 -16.15 -15.19 15.02
N GLN A 2 -16.48 -15.93 13.97
CA GLN A 2 -15.51 -16.51 13.05
C GLN A 2 -15.35 -15.57 11.85
N TRP A 3 -14.19 -14.92 11.72
CA TRP A 3 -13.90 -13.91 10.70
C TRP A 3 -13.24 -14.48 9.44
N PHE A 4 -12.66 -15.68 9.55
CA PHE A 4 -11.91 -16.33 8.47
C PHE A 4 -12.47 -17.73 8.20
N THR A 5 -12.36 -18.13 6.94
CA THR A 5 -12.67 -19.49 6.47
C THR A 5 -11.66 -19.89 5.40
N SER A 6 -11.30 -21.16 5.36
CA SER A 6 -10.53 -21.76 4.27
C SER A 6 -11.44 -22.29 3.15
N ASN A 7 -12.76 -22.31 3.37
CA ASN A 7 -13.73 -22.70 2.36
C ASN A 7 -14.08 -21.46 1.50
N GLU A 8 -13.55 -21.42 0.29
CA GLU A 8 -13.80 -20.34 -0.67
C GLU A 8 -15.28 -20.17 -1.05
N HIS A 9 -16.10 -21.21 -0.89
CA HIS A 9 -17.54 -21.14 -1.17
C HIS A 9 -18.29 -20.34 -0.11
N GLU A 10 -17.75 -20.22 1.10
CA GLU A 10 -18.37 -19.50 2.22
C GLU A 10 -18.09 -17.98 2.19
N SER A 11 -17.18 -17.50 1.32
CA SER A 11 -16.82 -16.08 1.23
C SER A 11 -16.85 -15.55 -0.20
N ASN A 12 -17.21 -14.27 -0.33
CA ASN A 12 -17.06 -13.50 -1.57
C ASN A 12 -15.79 -12.63 -1.56
N ILE A 13 -15.02 -12.66 -0.47
CA ILE A 13 -13.75 -11.95 -0.28
C ILE A 13 -12.65 -12.98 -0.16
N HIS A 14 -11.74 -12.98 -1.14
CA HIS A 14 -10.65 -13.95 -1.21
C HIS A 14 -9.31 -13.23 -1.04
N VAL A 15 -8.45 -13.79 -0.18
CA VAL A 15 -7.07 -13.31 -0.03
C VAL A 15 -6.22 -13.98 -1.09
N ALA A 16 -5.48 -13.18 -1.86
CA ALA A 16 -4.58 -13.67 -2.90
C ALA A 16 -3.18 -13.06 -2.74
N PRO A 17 -2.14 -13.78 -3.18
CA PRO A 17 -0.78 -13.24 -3.15
C PRO A 17 -0.63 -11.93 -3.95
N MET A 18 0.20 -11.00 -3.48
CA MET A 18 0.32 -9.66 -4.08
C MET A 18 0.72 -9.69 -5.57
N TRP A 19 1.58 -10.63 -5.98
CA TRP A 19 2.00 -10.81 -7.37
C TRP A 19 0.87 -11.26 -8.29
N THR A 20 -0.16 -11.93 -7.75
CA THR A 20 -1.40 -12.24 -8.47
C THR A 20 -2.21 -10.97 -8.69
N LEU A 21 -2.38 -10.16 -7.65
CA LEU A 21 -3.12 -8.90 -7.71
C LEU A 21 -2.46 -7.88 -8.65
N ALA A 22 -1.14 -7.94 -8.82
CA ALA A 22 -0.38 -7.07 -9.73
C ALA A 22 -0.55 -7.41 -11.23
N SER A 23 -1.19 -8.54 -11.59
CA SER A 23 -1.25 -9.02 -12.98
C SER A 23 -2.67 -9.28 -13.46
N PHE A 24 -3.11 -8.53 -14.48
CA PHE A 24 -4.41 -8.78 -15.14
C PHE A 24 -4.53 -10.20 -15.71
N LYS A 25 -3.43 -10.80 -16.21
CA LYS A 25 -3.43 -12.17 -16.73
C LYS A 25 -3.80 -13.17 -15.62
N ARG A 26 -3.26 -12.98 -14.42
CA ARG A 26 -3.51 -13.86 -13.27
C ARG A 26 -4.90 -13.65 -12.68
N LEU A 27 -5.32 -12.38 -12.55
CA LEU A 27 -6.68 -12.06 -12.13
C LEU A 27 -7.74 -12.63 -13.09
N LYS A 28 -7.49 -12.59 -14.40
CA LYS A 28 -8.36 -13.21 -15.39
C LYS A 28 -8.42 -14.73 -15.23
N HIS A 29 -7.30 -15.37 -14.92
CA HIS A 29 -7.27 -16.81 -14.63
C HIS A 29 -8.15 -17.15 -13.41
N ILE A 30 -8.02 -16.42 -12.31
CA ILE A 30 -8.88 -16.59 -11.12
C ILE A 30 -10.35 -16.35 -11.47
N SER A 31 -10.65 -15.26 -12.17
CA SER A 31 -12.04 -14.95 -12.59
C SER A 31 -12.66 -16.09 -13.38
N SER A 32 -11.88 -16.80 -14.21
CA SER A 32 -12.39 -17.93 -14.99
C SER A 32 -12.73 -19.15 -14.14
N GLN A 33 -12.03 -19.37 -13.02
CA GLN A 33 -12.32 -20.47 -12.09
C GLN A 33 -13.65 -20.28 -11.36
N TYR A 34 -14.07 -19.02 -11.15
CA TYR A 34 -15.34 -18.68 -10.50
C TYR A 34 -16.42 -18.20 -11.47
N ALA A 35 -16.29 -18.46 -12.78
CA ALA A 35 -17.21 -17.94 -13.79
C ALA A 35 -18.68 -18.36 -13.60
N SER A 36 -18.92 -19.50 -12.92
CA SER A 36 -20.27 -19.96 -12.57
C SER A 36 -20.91 -19.16 -11.41
N ARG A 37 -20.11 -18.43 -10.64
CA ARG A 37 -20.53 -17.73 -9.42
C ARG A 37 -20.41 -16.22 -9.53
N PHE A 38 -19.39 -15.70 -10.21
CA PHE A 38 -19.11 -14.28 -10.30
C PHE A 38 -18.97 -13.82 -11.75
N SER A 39 -19.65 -12.72 -12.09
CA SER A 39 -19.55 -12.06 -13.40
C SER A 39 -18.51 -10.95 -13.45
N LEU A 40 -18.03 -10.49 -12.28
CA LEU A 40 -17.08 -9.40 -12.11
C LEU A 40 -16.17 -9.70 -10.91
N ILE A 41 -14.88 -9.38 -11.03
CA ILE A 41 -13.97 -9.36 -9.88
C ILE A 41 -13.38 -7.97 -9.66
N VAL A 42 -13.23 -7.60 -8.39
CA VAL A 42 -12.59 -6.36 -7.96
C VAL A 42 -11.42 -6.71 -7.06
N ALA A 43 -10.21 -6.36 -7.49
CA ALA A 43 -8.96 -6.61 -6.79
C ALA A 43 -8.45 -5.34 -6.13
N PHE A 44 -8.04 -5.43 -4.86
CA PHE A 44 -7.40 -4.34 -4.12
C PHE A 44 -5.96 -4.72 -3.81
N SER A 45 -5.00 -3.97 -4.32
CA SER A 45 -3.59 -4.03 -3.96
C SER A 45 -3.31 -2.91 -2.95
N PRO A 46 -3.23 -3.20 -1.64
CA PRO A 46 -2.71 -2.23 -0.69
C PRO A 46 -1.24 -1.95 -1.03
N THR A 47 -0.91 -0.67 -1.15
CA THR A 47 0.44 -0.18 -1.43
C THR A 47 0.82 0.86 -0.41
N GLY A 48 2.11 0.98 -0.09
CA GLY A 48 2.62 2.14 0.63
C GLY A 48 2.54 3.42 -0.21
N TRP A 49 3.41 4.38 0.07
CA TRP A 49 3.45 5.65 -0.65
C TRP A 49 3.81 5.46 -2.12
N THR A 50 2.86 5.66 -3.04
CA THR A 50 3.09 5.61 -4.49
C THR A 50 3.41 7.00 -5.07
N PHE A 51 4.22 7.80 -4.37
CA PHE A 51 4.68 9.09 -4.88
C PHE A 51 5.73 8.88 -5.98
N GLY A 52 5.27 8.67 -7.22
CA GLY A 52 6.16 8.74 -8.37
C GLY A 52 6.67 10.16 -8.55
N LYS A 53 7.99 10.35 -8.71
CA LYS A 53 8.57 11.64 -9.11
C LYS A 53 7.81 12.19 -10.33
N GLY A 54 7.20 13.36 -10.19
CA GLY A 54 6.53 14.08 -11.28
C GLY A 54 5.10 13.67 -11.65
N LYS A 55 4.43 12.76 -10.92
CA LYS A 55 3.00 12.45 -11.17
C LYS A 55 2.09 13.10 -10.14
N LYS A 56 0.91 13.56 -10.59
CA LYS A 56 -0.13 14.17 -9.73
C LYS A 56 -0.42 13.27 -8.53
N LYS A 57 -0.71 13.90 -7.38
CA LYS A 57 -1.12 13.30 -6.10
C LYS A 57 -2.48 12.59 -6.23
N SER A 58 -2.60 11.53 -7.02
CA SER A 58 -3.81 10.71 -7.01
C SER A 58 -3.68 9.68 -5.89
N PRO A 59 -4.55 9.73 -4.85
CA PRO A 59 -4.58 8.69 -3.84
C PRO A 59 -5.09 7.41 -4.52
N GLY A 60 -4.16 6.51 -4.81
CA GLY A 60 -4.44 5.25 -5.49
C GLY A 60 -4.63 5.34 -7.00
N ARG A 61 -4.83 4.17 -7.61
CA ARG A 61 -4.97 4.04 -9.06
C ARG A 61 -5.95 2.94 -9.41
N ARG A 62 -6.83 3.20 -10.37
CA ARG A 62 -7.83 2.25 -10.87
C ARG A 62 -7.48 1.82 -12.30
N TRP A 63 -7.57 0.53 -12.56
CA TRP A 63 -7.51 -0.05 -13.90
C TRP A 63 -8.65 -1.03 -14.11
N GLN A 64 -9.05 -1.21 -15.36
CA GLN A 64 -10.08 -2.17 -15.72
C GLN A 64 -9.72 -2.83 -17.06
N GLN A 65 -9.92 -4.15 -17.14
CA GLN A 65 -9.88 -4.92 -18.38
C GLN A 65 -11.05 -5.89 -18.39
N GLY A 66 -12.04 -5.63 -19.25
CA GLY A 66 -13.29 -6.39 -19.27
C GLY A 66 -13.97 -6.40 -17.89
N THR A 67 -14.18 -7.60 -17.36
CA THR A 67 -14.83 -7.86 -16.06
C THR A 67 -13.86 -7.93 -14.88
N VAL A 68 -12.61 -7.51 -15.08
CA VAL A 68 -11.60 -7.43 -14.01
C VAL A 68 -11.30 -5.97 -13.71
N ILE A 69 -11.50 -5.56 -12.46
CA ILE A 69 -11.15 -4.21 -11.96
C ILE A 69 -10.04 -4.36 -10.94
N ARG A 70 -9.02 -3.51 -11.00
CA ARG A 70 -7.89 -3.46 -10.06
C ARG A 70 -7.76 -2.06 -9.47
N TYR A 71 -7.68 -1.98 -8.16
CA TYR A 71 -7.33 -0.79 -7.41
C TYR A 71 -5.96 -0.96 -6.77
N GLU A 72 -5.08 0.02 -6.92
CA GLU A 72 -4.00 0.26 -5.97
C GLU A 72 -4.51 1.25 -4.92
N VAL A 73 -4.44 0.85 -3.66
CA VAL A 73 -4.97 1.58 -2.52
C VAL A 73 -3.79 2.07 -1.67
N PRO A 74 -3.64 3.39 -1.44
CA PRO A 74 -2.58 3.92 -0.60
C PRO A 74 -2.92 3.62 0.87
N TYR A 75 -2.39 2.52 1.37
CA TYR A 75 -2.54 2.07 2.75
C TYR A 75 -1.14 1.96 3.35
N SER A 76 -0.79 2.91 4.21
CA SER A 76 0.51 2.97 4.88
C SER A 76 0.37 2.59 6.33
N GLU A 77 1.25 1.68 6.78
CA GLU A 77 1.47 1.39 8.20
C GLU A 77 2.65 2.19 8.77
N HIS A 78 3.26 3.05 7.95
CA HIS A 78 4.31 3.99 8.33
C HIS A 78 3.76 5.41 8.40
N CYS A 79 4.30 6.20 9.33
CA CYS A 79 4.01 7.62 9.44
C CYS A 79 4.29 8.36 8.12
N SER A 80 3.40 9.28 7.79
CA SER A 80 3.69 10.36 6.86
C SER A 80 4.79 11.27 7.43
N PHE A 81 5.39 12.09 6.56
CA PHE A 81 6.36 13.08 6.99
C PHE A 81 5.79 14.03 8.04
N THR A 82 4.54 14.49 7.86
CA THR A 82 3.87 15.40 8.80
C THR A 82 3.65 14.74 10.16
N GLU A 83 3.11 13.52 10.19
CA GLU A 83 2.88 12.78 11.45
C GLU A 83 4.21 12.54 12.20
N LEU A 84 5.28 12.18 11.47
CA LEU A 84 6.59 11.97 12.09
C LEU A 84 7.17 13.29 12.63
N LYS A 85 7.07 14.39 11.88
CA LYS A 85 7.54 15.71 12.32
C LYS A 85 6.78 16.20 13.55
N GLU A 86 5.46 16.05 13.55
CA GLU A 86 4.61 16.37 14.71
C GLU A 86 5.00 15.55 15.94
N PHE A 87 5.26 14.25 15.77
CA PHE A 87 5.70 13.37 16.85
C PHE A 87 7.09 13.77 17.39
N VAL A 88 8.05 14.08 16.51
CA VAL A 88 9.38 14.55 16.91
C VAL A 88 9.30 15.86 17.67
N ASN A 89 8.49 16.81 17.19
CA ASN A 89 8.27 18.08 17.87
C ASN A 89 7.63 17.89 19.25
N PHE A 90 6.63 17.01 19.35
CA PHE A 90 5.98 16.67 20.61
C PHE A 90 6.97 16.06 21.62
N LEU A 91 7.83 15.14 21.18
CA LEU A 91 8.79 14.47 22.07
C LEU A 91 10.01 15.36 22.40
N SER A 92 10.42 16.24 21.49
CA SER A 92 11.60 17.10 21.59
C SER A 92 12.88 16.36 22.04
N PRO A 93 13.30 15.30 21.33
CA PRO A 93 14.44 14.47 21.73
C PRO A 93 15.77 15.21 21.62
N ASN A 94 16.73 14.89 22.50
CA ASN A 94 18.09 15.45 22.42
C ASN A 94 18.89 14.95 21.21
N ASN A 95 18.61 13.72 20.74
CA ASN A 95 19.29 13.11 19.61
C ASN A 95 18.32 12.23 18.82
N ILE A 96 18.48 12.20 17.49
CA ILE A 96 17.71 11.33 16.58
C ILE A 96 18.69 10.44 15.84
N ILE A 97 18.44 9.13 15.86
CA ILE A 97 19.23 8.13 15.15
C ILE A 97 18.31 7.47 14.11
N PRO A 98 18.43 7.82 12.81
CA PRO A 98 17.62 7.21 11.76
C PRO A 98 17.97 5.73 11.57
N SER A 99 16.95 4.88 11.41
CA SER A 99 17.10 3.43 11.19
C SER A 99 16.77 2.98 9.76
N VAL A 100 16.27 3.88 8.90
CA VAL A 100 15.87 3.62 7.52
C VAL A 100 16.36 4.77 6.63
N ASN A 101 16.75 4.48 5.38
CA ASN A 101 17.29 5.44 4.41
C ASN A 101 18.55 6.19 4.91
N ASN A 102 19.37 5.53 5.73
CA ASN A 102 20.54 6.07 6.42
C ASN A 102 21.85 5.54 5.83
N ASP A 103 21.92 5.39 4.50
CA ASP A 103 23.04 4.76 3.79
C ASP A 103 24.39 5.49 3.95
N GLY A 104 24.39 6.72 4.48
CA GLY A 104 25.59 7.44 4.88
C GLY A 104 25.30 8.65 5.79
N PRO A 105 26.35 9.24 6.41
CA PRO A 105 26.19 10.36 7.35
C PRO A 105 25.42 11.54 6.75
N GLU A 106 25.73 11.94 5.52
CA GLU A 106 25.04 13.05 4.84
C GLU A 106 23.53 12.80 4.68
N SER A 107 23.13 11.56 4.37
CA SER A 107 21.71 11.19 4.24
C SER A 107 20.98 11.25 5.58
N ALA A 108 21.64 10.79 6.66
CA ALA A 108 21.09 10.83 8.01
C ALA A 108 20.94 12.28 8.49
N ASP A 109 21.97 13.10 8.31
CA ASP A 109 21.97 14.51 8.71
C ASP A 109 20.91 15.32 7.96
N ALA A 110 20.73 15.07 6.65
CA ALA A 110 19.68 15.71 5.86
C ALA A 110 18.26 15.34 6.35
N MET A 111 18.03 14.08 6.72
CA MET A 111 16.75 13.63 7.28
C MET A 111 16.46 14.29 8.64
N VAL A 112 17.45 14.28 9.54
CA VAL A 112 17.31 14.89 10.86
C VAL A 112 17.07 16.40 10.73
N SER A 113 17.81 17.07 9.86
CA SER A 113 17.64 18.50 9.58
C SER A 113 16.23 18.83 9.07
N SER A 114 15.67 17.97 8.22
CA SER A 114 14.31 18.13 7.69
C SER A 114 13.24 18.02 8.78
N LEU A 115 13.43 17.11 9.75
CA LEU A 115 12.50 16.93 10.86
C LEU A 115 12.58 18.06 11.90
N MET A 116 13.76 18.61 12.12
CA MET A 116 13.99 19.70 13.08
C MET A 116 13.75 21.11 12.52
N SER A 117 13.59 21.25 11.20
CA SER A 117 13.25 22.53 10.57
C SER A 117 11.90 23.03 11.07
N THR A 118 11.76 24.33 11.37
CA THR A 118 10.51 24.92 11.86
C THR A 118 9.45 24.93 10.76
#